data_AF-A0A9E1VB08-F1
#
_entry.id   AF-A0A9E1VB08-F1
#
_cell.length_a   1.000
_cell.length_b   1.000
_cell.length_c   1.000
_cell.angle_alpha   90.00
_cell.angle_beta   90.00
_cell.angle_gamma   90.00
#
_symmetry.space_group_name_H-M   'P 1'
#
loop_
_entity.id
_entity.type
_entity.pdbx_description
1 polymer ?
#
loop_
_entity_poly.entity_id
_entity_poly.type
_entity_poly.pdbx_seq_one_letter_code
_entity_poly.pdbx_strand_id
1 'polypeptide(L)'
;MLVLAFVVAIIAAFGFGYDDGAGALNTTNPGGLSSAHANFTKAIGCAACHDAHDKPAAQWIQAAWSPGNLSEKCSTCHTFGGPAQSPHNKIFKTNGASAKTECAMCHTEHKGANAAVVAMSDKQCNACHEKKFTSFSSGHPKFSKDFPSRRRTAIAFNHSSHFDKHFQNKRFVDDAPKERCVACHDTSAAGRNVPVQAFEKTCAACHENQIAKRDLHLLTFPEFEKNPFDPAEILAACGPTKAALEETGALSSALAENLAKLQASGSGGSKDIMARVNEMKRKLGLGVQAADAEEFESVSTETLPPLAVLLFGLEDGDDSESYTEPVRDLINGMIETGDAAVLELLSERTESAKQLLAGLSTELARSVACAWAGNQEYEAPSEPALGGWFADELALKYRPERHGDPVVKAWLDLAAGGDVPDDAGDIIFSKSEGAGACAKCHSVSSQGGTGKAAKVEWRFGAKSDQRHVRYEHKPHLNLLGPGASCETCHKVNPEAAYDAAFKHTDPLKFSSNFKSIENKTCATCHAKDRVKQECTLCHEYHNEHGFQKKMVSATRQKLDERKAIVK
;
A
#
# COMPACT_ATOMS: atom_id res chain seq x y z
N MET A 1 -65.47 -8.92 39.66
CA MET A 1 -65.53 -10.40 39.73
C MET A 1 -65.45 -11.04 38.34
N LEU A 2 -66.38 -10.76 37.42
CA LEU A 2 -66.38 -11.35 36.06
C LEU A 2 -65.14 -11.02 35.20
N VAL A 3 -64.63 -9.79 35.26
CA VAL A 3 -63.41 -9.40 34.52
C VAL A 3 -62.16 -10.11 35.06
N LEU A 4 -62.07 -10.27 36.39
CA LEU A 4 -60.96 -10.97 37.02
C LEU A 4 -61.00 -12.47 36.69
N ALA A 5 -62.19 -13.07 36.71
CA ALA A 5 -62.38 -14.46 36.30
C ALA A 5 -62.07 -14.68 34.82
N PHE A 6 -62.38 -13.71 33.94
CA PHE A 6 -62.08 -13.77 32.51
C PHE A 6 -60.58 -13.64 32.23
N VAL A 7 -59.88 -12.73 32.93
CA VAL A 7 -58.41 -12.61 32.83
C VAL A 7 -57.72 -13.87 33.35
N VAL A 8 -58.17 -14.42 34.49
CA VAL A 8 -57.64 -15.68 35.03
C VAL A 8 -57.92 -16.85 34.09
N ALA A 9 -59.09 -16.90 33.46
CA ALA A 9 -59.43 -17.93 32.46
C ALA A 9 -58.57 -17.83 31.20
N ILE A 10 -58.24 -16.63 30.73
CA ILE A 10 -57.30 -16.42 29.60
C ILE A 10 -55.88 -16.85 29.98
N ILE A 11 -55.41 -16.48 31.17
CA ILE A 11 -54.08 -16.90 31.66
C ILE A 11 -54.02 -18.42 31.81
N ALA A 12 -55.10 -19.06 32.28
CA ALA A 12 -55.18 -20.51 32.40
C ALA A 12 -55.22 -21.20 31.02
N ALA A 13 -55.98 -20.66 30.06
CA ALA A 13 -56.14 -21.22 28.72
C ALA A 13 -54.88 -21.09 27.85
N PHE A 14 -54.06 -20.04 28.04
CA PHE A 14 -52.86 -19.78 27.25
C PHE A 14 -51.53 -19.96 28.02
N GLY A 15 -51.58 -20.20 29.34
CA GLY A 15 -50.38 -20.28 30.20
C GLY A 15 -49.99 -21.68 30.66
N PHE A 16 -50.86 -22.69 30.55
CA PHE A 16 -50.64 -24.05 31.09
C PHE A 16 -51.04 -25.19 30.12
N GLY A 17 -50.86 -24.99 28.80
CA GLY A 17 -51.09 -26.03 27.79
C GLY A 17 -49.91 -27.01 27.66
N TYR A 18 -50.23 -28.30 27.63
CA TYR A 18 -49.31 -29.43 27.42
C TYR A 18 -48.70 -29.40 26.01
N ASP A 19 -47.43 -29.76 25.89
CA ASP A 19 -46.59 -29.69 24.69
C ASP A 19 -46.93 -30.80 23.67
N ASP A 20 -47.57 -30.44 22.57
CA ASP A 20 -47.88 -31.32 21.43
C ASP A 20 -47.22 -30.87 20.12
N GLY A 21 -46.13 -30.09 20.20
CA GLY A 21 -45.20 -29.89 19.07
C GLY A 21 -45.76 -29.15 17.85
N ALA A 22 -47.00 -28.65 17.91
CA ALA A 22 -47.66 -27.94 16.82
C ALA A 22 -48.00 -26.49 17.20
N GLY A 23 -47.05 -25.58 16.96
CA GLY A 23 -47.34 -24.22 16.46
C GLY A 23 -48.18 -23.24 17.31
N ALA A 24 -48.56 -23.54 18.55
CA ALA A 24 -49.17 -22.55 19.44
C ALA A 24 -48.07 -21.76 20.17
N LEU A 25 -48.18 -20.43 20.17
CA LEU A 25 -47.32 -19.53 20.96
C LEU A 25 -47.59 -19.80 22.45
N ASN A 26 -46.87 -20.75 23.05
CA ASN A 26 -46.87 -20.97 24.49
C ASN A 26 -46.04 -19.86 25.13
N THR A 27 -46.71 -18.86 25.72
CA THR A 27 -46.05 -17.66 26.27
C THR A 27 -45.30 -17.94 27.57
N THR A 28 -45.50 -19.10 28.19
CA THR A 28 -44.85 -19.51 29.44
C THR A 28 -43.69 -20.49 29.23
N ASN A 29 -43.67 -21.23 28.12
CA ASN A 29 -42.54 -22.06 27.71
C ASN A 29 -42.16 -21.74 26.26
N PRO A 30 -41.23 -20.79 26.04
CA PRO A 30 -40.85 -20.37 24.69
C PRO A 30 -40.11 -21.47 23.91
N GLY A 31 -39.74 -22.58 24.54
CA GLY A 31 -38.89 -23.64 24.01
C GLY A 31 -37.44 -23.54 24.49
N GLY A 32 -36.65 -24.57 24.19
CA GLY A 32 -35.24 -24.64 24.61
C GLY A 32 -34.35 -23.65 23.85
N LEU A 33 -33.36 -23.05 24.53
CA LEU A 33 -32.32 -22.25 23.89
C LEU A 33 -31.38 -23.13 23.05
N SER A 34 -30.64 -22.54 22.11
CA SER A 34 -29.54 -23.24 21.44
C SER A 34 -28.49 -23.68 22.46
N SER A 35 -27.74 -24.74 22.14
CA SER A 35 -26.72 -25.29 23.04
C SER A 35 -25.65 -24.26 23.42
N ALA A 36 -25.29 -23.37 22.49
CA ALA A 36 -24.31 -22.31 22.73
C ALA A 36 -24.79 -21.33 23.80
N HIS A 37 -26.07 -20.98 23.76
CA HIS A 37 -26.63 -19.98 24.66
C HIS A 37 -27.16 -20.56 25.98
N ALA A 38 -27.69 -21.79 25.99
CA ALA A 38 -28.17 -22.47 27.20
C ALA A 38 -27.09 -22.58 28.30
N ASN A 39 -25.83 -22.76 27.91
CA ASN A 39 -24.74 -22.95 28.86
C ASN A 39 -24.36 -21.67 29.61
N PHE A 40 -24.36 -20.49 28.95
CA PHE A 40 -23.97 -19.25 29.64
C PHE A 40 -25.12 -18.68 30.48
N THR A 41 -26.37 -18.89 30.07
CA THR A 41 -27.55 -18.44 30.82
C THR A 41 -27.87 -19.30 32.04
N LYS A 42 -27.19 -20.45 32.23
CA LYS A 42 -27.46 -21.39 33.34
C LYS A 42 -27.46 -20.75 34.73
N ALA A 43 -26.64 -19.72 34.95
CA ALA A 43 -26.54 -19.04 36.25
C ALA A 43 -27.48 -17.82 36.40
N ILE A 44 -27.76 -17.12 35.30
CA ILE A 44 -28.49 -15.83 35.30
C ILE A 44 -29.96 -16.01 34.86
N GLY A 45 -30.27 -17.14 34.22
CA GLY A 45 -31.61 -17.46 33.72
C GLY A 45 -32.06 -16.52 32.60
N CYS A 46 -33.37 -16.35 32.48
CA CYS A 46 -34.00 -15.53 31.43
C CYS A 46 -33.54 -14.06 31.46
N ALA A 47 -33.14 -13.56 32.64
CA ALA A 47 -32.63 -12.20 32.82
C ALA A 47 -31.35 -11.91 32.01
N ALA A 48 -30.63 -12.94 31.57
CA ALA A 48 -29.45 -12.77 30.72
C ALA A 48 -29.77 -12.06 29.39
N CYS A 49 -30.98 -12.25 28.86
CA CYS A 49 -31.44 -11.63 27.63
C CYS A 49 -32.67 -10.73 27.83
N HIS A 50 -33.45 -10.95 28.89
CA HIS A 50 -34.69 -10.24 29.16
C HIS A 50 -34.66 -9.53 30.51
N ASP A 51 -34.31 -8.24 30.52
CA ASP A 51 -34.16 -7.45 31.76
C ASP A 51 -35.37 -7.48 32.70
N ALA A 52 -36.57 -7.64 32.13
CA ALA A 52 -37.81 -7.72 32.90
C ALA A 52 -37.77 -8.86 33.92
N HIS A 53 -37.10 -9.99 33.62
CA HIS A 53 -37.05 -11.15 34.50
C HIS A 53 -36.24 -10.96 35.79
N ASP A 54 -35.46 -9.88 35.89
CA ASP A 54 -34.72 -9.50 37.11
C ASP A 54 -35.52 -8.51 37.99
N LYS A 55 -36.73 -8.15 37.56
CA LYS A 55 -37.55 -7.10 38.20
C LYS A 55 -38.76 -7.69 38.95
N PRO A 56 -39.42 -6.95 39.85
CA PRO A 56 -40.64 -7.42 40.52
C PRO A 56 -41.79 -7.71 39.54
N ALA A 57 -42.70 -8.61 39.90
CA ALA A 57 -43.78 -9.10 39.03
C ALA A 57 -44.67 -7.99 38.42
N ALA A 58 -44.88 -6.86 39.13
CA ALA A 58 -45.62 -5.72 38.60
C ALA A 58 -44.95 -5.09 37.36
N GLN A 59 -43.62 -5.13 37.28
CA GLN A 59 -42.85 -4.61 36.15
C GLN A 59 -42.78 -5.60 34.98
N TRP A 60 -43.04 -6.89 35.20
CA TRP A 60 -43.16 -7.87 34.12
C TRP A 60 -44.38 -7.56 33.24
N ILE A 61 -45.50 -7.20 33.89
CA ILE A 61 -46.74 -6.81 33.20
C ILE A 61 -46.51 -5.53 32.40
N GLN A 62 -45.79 -4.54 32.94
CA GLN A 62 -45.45 -3.31 32.21
C GLN A 62 -44.51 -3.58 31.02
N ALA A 63 -43.56 -4.49 31.18
CA ALA A 63 -42.60 -4.84 30.13
C ALA A 63 -43.27 -5.51 28.91
N ALA A 64 -44.40 -6.20 29.09
CA ALA A 64 -45.16 -6.81 28.00
C ALA A 64 -45.70 -5.79 26.98
N TRP A 65 -45.83 -4.51 27.38
CA TRP A 65 -46.35 -3.42 26.53
C TRP A 65 -45.27 -2.37 26.18
N SER A 66 -44.03 -2.58 26.60
CA SER A 66 -42.92 -1.68 26.33
C SER A 66 -42.03 -2.25 25.21
N PRO A 67 -41.42 -1.41 24.35
CA PRO A 67 -40.43 -1.88 23.39
C PRO A 67 -39.30 -2.63 24.11
N GLY A 68 -39.02 -3.86 23.68
CA GLY A 68 -37.93 -4.66 24.24
C GLY A 68 -36.56 -4.12 23.86
N ASN A 69 -35.54 -4.45 24.67
CA ASN A 69 -34.14 -4.09 24.44
C ASN A 69 -33.26 -5.31 24.09
N LEU A 70 -33.88 -6.31 23.47
CA LEU A 70 -33.25 -7.62 23.26
C LEU A 70 -32.04 -7.53 22.32
N SER A 71 -32.10 -6.68 21.29
CA SER A 71 -30.98 -6.50 20.36
C SER A 71 -29.78 -5.81 21.03
N GLU A 72 -30.03 -4.89 21.96
CA GLU A 72 -29.00 -4.29 22.80
C GLU A 72 -28.35 -5.36 23.68
N LYS A 73 -29.14 -6.29 24.24
CA LYS A 73 -28.62 -7.44 25.00
C LYS A 73 -27.75 -8.36 24.18
N CYS A 74 -28.17 -8.73 22.97
CA CYS A 74 -27.33 -9.49 22.04
C CYS A 74 -25.98 -8.78 21.81
N SER A 75 -26.02 -7.45 21.63
CA SER A 75 -24.84 -6.62 21.34
C SER A 75 -23.92 -6.41 22.55
N THR A 76 -24.32 -6.79 23.77
CA THR A 76 -23.42 -6.80 24.94
C THR A 76 -22.34 -7.88 24.85
N CYS A 77 -22.59 -8.93 24.07
CA CYS A 77 -21.67 -10.05 23.88
C CYS A 77 -21.19 -10.16 22.44
N HIS A 78 -22.02 -9.81 21.46
CA HIS A 78 -21.68 -9.84 20.03
C HIS A 78 -21.21 -8.47 19.53
N THR A 79 -20.19 -8.47 18.67
CA THR A 79 -19.68 -7.30 17.98
C THR A 79 -19.92 -7.41 16.48
N PHE A 80 -20.01 -6.26 15.81
CA PHE A 80 -20.16 -6.17 14.36
C PHE A 80 -19.33 -4.99 13.83
N GLY A 81 -18.81 -5.10 12.60
CA GLY A 81 -18.02 -4.06 11.93
C GLY A 81 -18.84 -2.85 11.44
N GLY A 82 -20.09 -2.72 11.89
CA GLY A 82 -21.01 -1.62 11.58
C GLY A 82 -22.20 -1.63 12.55
N PRO A 83 -23.16 -0.69 12.41
CA PRO A 83 -24.21 -0.52 13.41
C PRO A 83 -25.10 -1.77 13.52
N ALA A 84 -25.21 -2.34 14.72
CA ALA A 84 -25.84 -3.64 14.94
C ALA A 84 -27.31 -3.73 14.50
N GLN A 85 -28.08 -2.66 14.72
CA GLN A 85 -29.50 -2.56 14.38
C GLN A 85 -29.74 -1.83 13.04
N SER A 86 -28.72 -1.71 12.18
CA SER A 86 -28.91 -1.29 10.78
C SER A 86 -29.01 -2.52 9.87
N PRO A 87 -29.75 -2.43 8.74
CA PRO A 87 -29.84 -3.54 7.80
C PRO A 87 -28.45 -4.03 7.40
N HIS A 88 -28.23 -5.35 7.46
CA HIS A 88 -26.95 -6.00 7.15
C HIS A 88 -25.73 -5.39 7.87
N ASN A 89 -25.96 -4.72 9.01
CA ASN A 89 -24.96 -4.03 9.82
C ASN A 89 -24.19 -2.97 9.03
N LYS A 90 -24.89 -2.25 8.15
CA LYS A 90 -24.31 -1.22 7.29
C LYS A 90 -25.25 -0.04 7.10
N ILE A 91 -24.66 1.14 7.00
CA ILE A 91 -25.36 2.36 6.59
C ILE A 91 -25.38 2.39 5.06
N PHE A 92 -26.57 2.27 4.48
CA PHE A 92 -26.77 2.42 3.04
C PHE A 92 -27.09 3.87 2.70
N LYS A 93 -26.47 4.40 1.64
CA LYS A 93 -26.87 5.69 1.05
C LYS A 93 -28.13 5.45 0.22
N THR A 94 -29.29 5.57 0.85
CA THR A 94 -30.60 5.44 0.20
C THR A 94 -31.30 6.80 0.16
N ASN A 95 -32.20 6.99 -0.81
CA ASN A 95 -33.13 8.13 -0.81
C ASN A 95 -34.20 7.88 0.26
N GLY A 96 -33.84 8.03 1.54
CA GLY A 96 -34.71 7.77 2.70
C GLY A 96 -33.96 7.14 3.89
N ALA A 97 -34.59 7.17 5.07
CA ALA A 97 -34.07 6.50 6.26
C ALA A 97 -34.15 4.97 6.13
N SER A 98 -33.05 4.27 6.39
CA SER A 98 -33.06 2.81 6.50
C SER A 98 -33.81 2.39 7.76
N ALA A 99 -34.74 1.42 7.64
CA ALA A 99 -35.45 0.88 8.79
C ALA A 99 -34.48 0.24 9.80
N LYS A 100 -34.73 0.43 11.10
CA LYS A 100 -34.00 -0.30 12.15
C LYS A 100 -34.37 -1.78 12.09
N THR A 101 -33.39 -2.64 12.31
CA THR A 101 -33.57 -4.09 12.36
C THR A 101 -33.34 -4.61 13.77
N GLU A 102 -34.21 -5.48 14.25
CA GLU A 102 -34.03 -6.19 15.51
C GLU A 102 -33.46 -7.59 15.25
N CYS A 103 -32.58 -8.09 16.11
CA CYS A 103 -31.97 -9.43 15.95
C CYS A 103 -33.04 -10.52 15.80
N ALA A 104 -34.12 -10.39 16.58
CA ALA A 104 -35.25 -11.32 16.59
C ALA A 104 -36.08 -11.36 15.29
N MET A 105 -35.92 -10.37 14.39
CA MET A 105 -36.57 -10.39 13.08
C MET A 105 -36.05 -11.53 12.20
N CYS A 106 -34.79 -11.93 12.40
CA CYS A 106 -34.11 -12.93 11.59
C CYS A 106 -33.76 -14.17 12.41
N HIS A 107 -33.28 -13.95 13.62
CA HIS A 107 -32.82 -14.98 14.54
C HIS A 107 -33.90 -15.30 15.56
N THR A 108 -34.03 -16.57 15.92
CA THR A 108 -34.91 -16.97 17.02
C THR A 108 -34.18 -17.99 17.85
N GLU A 109 -33.98 -17.67 19.12
CA GLU A 109 -33.14 -18.46 19.99
C GLU A 109 -33.84 -19.73 20.51
N HIS A 110 -35.14 -19.66 20.82
CA HIS A 110 -35.86 -20.72 21.51
C HIS A 110 -36.30 -21.91 20.64
N LYS A 111 -35.55 -22.22 19.59
CA LYS A 111 -35.87 -23.30 18.65
C LYS A 111 -35.31 -24.66 19.03
N GLY A 112 -34.70 -24.78 20.21
CA GLY A 112 -34.10 -26.00 20.75
C GLY A 112 -32.57 -26.03 20.66
N ALA A 113 -31.96 -26.98 21.37
CA ALA A 113 -30.51 -27.09 21.56
C ALA A 113 -29.71 -27.21 20.24
N ASN A 114 -30.32 -27.77 19.19
CA ASN A 114 -29.69 -28.01 17.88
C ASN A 114 -30.08 -26.96 16.83
N ALA A 115 -30.80 -25.89 17.22
CA ALA A 115 -31.22 -24.88 16.26
C ALA A 115 -30.03 -24.06 15.75
N ALA A 116 -29.88 -24.01 14.43
CA ALA A 116 -28.93 -23.12 13.77
C ALA A 116 -29.51 -21.70 13.71
N VAL A 117 -29.31 -20.93 14.78
CA VAL A 117 -29.86 -19.58 14.94
C VAL A 117 -29.47 -18.67 13.77
N VAL A 118 -28.28 -18.87 13.19
CA VAL A 118 -27.73 -18.07 12.08
C VAL A 118 -28.21 -18.46 10.68
N ALA A 119 -28.95 -19.55 10.52
CA ALA A 119 -29.46 -19.97 9.22
C ALA A 119 -30.74 -19.19 8.85
N MET A 120 -30.79 -18.66 7.64
CA MET A 120 -31.94 -17.90 7.11
C MET A 120 -32.37 -18.43 5.74
N SER A 121 -33.67 -18.38 5.49
CA SER A 121 -34.29 -18.63 4.19
C SER A 121 -34.50 -17.33 3.41
N ASP A 122 -34.51 -17.41 2.07
CA ASP A 122 -34.80 -16.25 1.21
C ASP A 122 -36.16 -15.59 1.50
N LYS A 123 -37.13 -16.37 2.00
CA LYS A 123 -38.43 -15.85 2.44
C LYS A 123 -38.28 -14.83 3.59
N GLN A 124 -37.35 -15.07 4.51
CA GLN A 124 -37.08 -14.15 5.62
C GLN A 124 -36.47 -12.84 5.11
N CYS A 125 -35.57 -12.90 4.10
CA CYS A 125 -35.01 -11.71 3.47
C CYS A 125 -36.10 -10.88 2.77
N ASN A 126 -37.03 -11.55 2.08
CA ASN A 126 -38.17 -10.93 1.42
C ASN A 126 -39.17 -10.28 2.37
N ALA A 127 -39.07 -10.45 3.70
CA ALA A 127 -39.95 -9.74 4.64
C ALA A 127 -39.64 -8.23 4.66
N CYS A 128 -38.36 -7.86 4.57
CA CYS A 128 -37.93 -6.46 4.67
C CYS A 128 -37.69 -5.79 3.30
N HIS A 129 -37.27 -6.54 2.29
CA HIS A 129 -37.04 -5.95 0.96
C HIS A 129 -38.35 -5.62 0.25
N GLU A 130 -38.52 -4.37 -0.18
CA GLU A 130 -39.70 -3.91 -0.96
C GLU A 130 -39.82 -4.68 -2.28
N LYS A 131 -38.71 -4.73 -3.03
CA LYS A 131 -38.60 -5.55 -4.24
C LYS A 131 -38.39 -7.00 -3.85
N LYS A 132 -39.44 -7.80 -4.00
CA LYS A 132 -39.37 -9.23 -3.74
C LYS A 132 -38.54 -9.93 -4.82
N PHE A 133 -37.70 -10.87 -4.41
CA PHE A 133 -36.89 -11.70 -5.29
C PHE A 133 -37.27 -13.17 -5.05
N THR A 134 -37.49 -13.92 -6.13
CA THR A 134 -37.88 -15.33 -6.04
C THR A 134 -36.68 -16.26 -6.05
N SER A 135 -35.62 -15.89 -6.78
CA SER A 135 -34.33 -16.59 -6.83
C SER A 135 -33.27 -15.70 -7.46
N PHE A 136 -32.01 -16.13 -7.47
CA PHE A 136 -30.98 -15.45 -8.25
C PHE A 136 -31.36 -15.28 -9.74
N SER A 137 -31.85 -16.33 -10.41
CA SER A 137 -32.25 -16.24 -11.83
C SER A 137 -33.53 -15.44 -12.06
N SER A 138 -34.32 -15.19 -11.03
CA SER A 138 -35.62 -14.50 -11.12
C SER A 138 -35.73 -13.44 -10.02
N GLY A 139 -35.37 -12.21 -10.35
CA GLY A 139 -35.53 -11.04 -9.48
C GLY A 139 -34.25 -10.50 -8.84
N HIS A 140 -33.07 -11.08 -9.10
CA HIS A 140 -31.80 -10.48 -8.68
C HIS A 140 -31.52 -9.17 -9.45
N PRO A 141 -31.14 -8.08 -8.77
CA PRO A 141 -30.73 -6.83 -9.43
C PRO A 141 -29.57 -7.06 -10.42
N LYS A 142 -29.50 -6.27 -11.49
CA LYS A 142 -28.34 -6.35 -12.40
C LYS A 142 -27.08 -5.94 -11.67
N PHE A 143 -25.98 -6.64 -11.93
CA PHE A 143 -24.65 -6.21 -11.49
C PHE A 143 -24.30 -4.82 -12.07
N SER A 144 -23.41 -4.10 -11.38
CA SER A 144 -22.94 -2.79 -11.85
C SER A 144 -22.21 -2.90 -13.17
N LYS A 145 -22.17 -1.80 -13.94
CA LYS A 145 -21.46 -1.75 -15.24
C LYS A 145 -19.97 -2.11 -15.18
N ASP A 146 -19.35 -2.00 -14.00
CA ASP A 146 -17.93 -2.28 -13.81
C ASP A 146 -17.68 -3.64 -13.12
N PHE A 147 -18.73 -4.38 -12.75
CA PHE A 147 -18.62 -5.62 -11.98
C PHE A 147 -17.77 -6.67 -12.73
N PRO A 148 -16.83 -7.36 -12.05
CA PRO A 148 -16.59 -7.37 -10.59
C PRO A 148 -15.65 -6.26 -10.09
N SER A 149 -15.07 -5.49 -10.99
CA SER A 149 -14.15 -4.38 -10.68
C SER A 149 -14.89 -3.19 -10.07
N ARG A 150 -14.22 -2.46 -9.19
CA ARG A 150 -14.72 -1.18 -8.62
C ARG A 150 -13.70 -0.04 -8.67
N ARG A 151 -12.47 -0.38 -9.01
CA ARG A 151 -11.34 0.52 -9.21
C ARG A 151 -10.38 -0.13 -10.19
N ARG A 152 -9.50 0.66 -10.81
CA ARG A 152 -8.35 0.12 -11.54
C ARG A 152 -7.40 -0.63 -10.61
N THR A 153 -6.63 -1.54 -11.18
CA THR A 153 -5.56 -2.28 -10.49
C THR A 153 -4.41 -1.36 -10.10
N ALA A 154 -3.62 -1.82 -9.12
CA ALA A 154 -2.34 -1.22 -8.74
C ALA A 154 -1.33 -1.21 -9.89
N ILE A 155 -1.38 -2.25 -10.73
CA ILE A 155 -0.47 -2.43 -11.86
C ILE A 155 -1.13 -1.99 -13.16
N ALA A 156 -0.43 -1.15 -13.92
CA ALA A 156 -0.77 -0.69 -15.26
C ALA A 156 -0.54 -1.80 -16.29
N PHE A 157 -1.45 -2.77 -16.29
CA PHE A 157 -1.42 -3.90 -17.22
C PHE A 157 -2.72 -3.96 -18.02
N ASN A 158 -2.59 -3.86 -19.35
CA ASN A 158 -3.71 -3.97 -20.27
C ASN A 158 -3.68 -5.36 -20.95
N HIS A 159 -4.67 -6.19 -20.61
CA HIS A 159 -4.82 -7.55 -21.11
C HIS A 159 -5.04 -7.56 -22.63
N SER A 160 -5.88 -6.67 -23.15
CA SER A 160 -6.16 -6.56 -24.59
C SER A 160 -4.89 -6.17 -25.35
N SER A 161 -4.09 -5.24 -24.81
CA SER A 161 -2.80 -4.90 -25.43
C SER A 161 -1.81 -6.07 -25.46
N HIS A 162 -1.78 -6.91 -24.42
CA HIS A 162 -0.91 -8.09 -24.42
C HIS A 162 -1.45 -9.18 -25.36
N PHE A 163 -2.69 -9.61 -25.20
CA PHE A 163 -3.27 -10.71 -25.98
C PHE A 163 -3.53 -10.36 -27.44
N ASP A 164 -4.04 -9.17 -27.72
CA ASP A 164 -4.53 -8.81 -29.06
C ASP A 164 -3.50 -8.03 -29.88
N LYS A 165 -2.41 -7.56 -29.27
CA LYS A 165 -1.35 -6.82 -29.97
C LYS A 165 0.01 -7.48 -29.79
N HIS A 166 0.50 -7.59 -28.56
CA HIS A 166 1.88 -8.02 -28.31
C HIS A 166 2.10 -9.49 -28.70
N PHE A 167 1.28 -10.40 -28.17
CA PHE A 167 1.39 -11.84 -28.43
C PHE A 167 0.91 -12.27 -29.82
N GLN A 168 0.30 -11.36 -30.60
CA GLN A 168 0.01 -11.58 -32.02
C GLN A 168 1.13 -11.07 -32.94
N ASN A 169 2.07 -10.29 -32.41
CA ASN A 169 3.19 -9.80 -33.19
C ASN A 169 4.15 -10.96 -33.49
N LYS A 170 4.52 -11.13 -34.77
CA LYS A 170 5.45 -12.17 -35.23
C LYS A 170 6.76 -12.22 -34.46
N ARG A 171 7.21 -11.11 -33.88
CA ARG A 171 8.43 -11.04 -33.06
C ARG A 171 8.30 -11.74 -31.70
N PHE A 172 7.09 -11.83 -31.15
CA PHE A 172 6.83 -12.29 -29.77
C PHE A 172 5.77 -13.42 -29.71
N VAL A 173 5.29 -13.90 -30.85
CA VAL A 173 4.23 -14.91 -30.93
C VAL A 173 4.65 -16.24 -30.30
N ASP A 174 5.94 -16.57 -30.38
CA ASP A 174 6.49 -17.79 -29.78
C ASP A 174 6.58 -17.71 -28.24
N ASP A 175 6.64 -16.48 -27.71
CA ASP A 175 6.63 -16.19 -26.26
C ASP A 175 5.21 -16.08 -25.69
N ALA A 176 4.18 -16.25 -26.52
CA ALA A 176 2.78 -16.13 -26.09
C ALA A 176 2.41 -17.22 -25.07
N PRO A 177 1.76 -16.86 -23.94
CA PRO A 177 1.41 -17.82 -22.91
C PRO A 177 0.35 -18.83 -23.39
N LYS A 178 0.76 -20.09 -23.58
CA LYS A 178 -0.11 -21.18 -24.09
C LYS A 178 -1.29 -21.49 -23.17
N GLU A 179 -1.09 -21.39 -21.86
CA GLU A 179 -2.14 -21.64 -20.85
C GLU A 179 -3.04 -20.40 -20.61
N ARG A 180 -2.88 -19.35 -21.41
CA ARG A 180 -3.64 -18.08 -21.32
C ARG A 180 -3.60 -17.49 -19.91
N CYS A 181 -4.75 -17.36 -19.25
CA CYS A 181 -4.92 -16.68 -17.98
C CYS A 181 -4.04 -17.29 -16.87
N VAL A 182 -3.95 -18.62 -16.81
CA VAL A 182 -3.26 -19.31 -15.70
C VAL A 182 -1.74 -19.36 -15.86
N ALA A 183 -1.22 -18.89 -17.00
CA ALA A 183 0.21 -18.63 -17.15
C ALA A 183 0.68 -17.47 -16.25
N CYS A 184 -0.20 -16.50 -15.99
CA CYS A 184 0.11 -15.37 -15.09
C CYS A 184 -0.60 -15.46 -13.74
N HIS A 185 -1.77 -16.09 -13.69
CA HIS A 185 -2.59 -16.16 -12.47
C HIS A 185 -2.42 -17.49 -11.72
N ASP A 186 -2.32 -17.40 -10.39
CA ASP A 186 -2.23 -18.56 -9.50
C ASP A 186 -3.63 -19.07 -9.11
N THR A 187 -4.03 -20.17 -9.75
CA THR A 187 -5.32 -20.82 -9.46
C THR A 187 -5.30 -21.66 -8.18
N SER A 188 -4.13 -22.02 -7.66
CA SER A 188 -4.03 -22.78 -6.40
C SER A 188 -4.47 -21.94 -5.20
N ALA A 189 -4.28 -20.61 -5.29
CA ALA A 189 -4.70 -19.61 -4.33
C ALA A 189 -6.00 -18.88 -4.73
N ALA A 190 -6.83 -19.49 -5.59
CA ALA A 190 -8.07 -18.91 -6.10
C ALA A 190 -9.20 -18.89 -5.05
N GLY A 191 -9.12 -17.93 -4.13
CA GLY A 191 -10.20 -17.60 -3.22
C GLY A 191 -11.24 -16.68 -3.86
N ARG A 192 -11.61 -15.60 -3.18
CA ARG A 192 -12.45 -14.53 -3.75
C ARG A 192 -11.82 -13.82 -4.96
N ASN A 193 -10.50 -13.68 -4.95
CA ASN A 193 -9.73 -13.17 -6.08
C ASN A 193 -8.77 -14.26 -6.55
N VAL A 194 -8.39 -14.24 -7.82
CA VAL A 194 -7.31 -15.08 -8.35
C VAL A 194 -6.04 -14.23 -8.42
N PRO A 195 -5.07 -14.42 -7.51
CA PRO A 195 -3.86 -13.61 -7.50
C PRO A 195 -3.01 -13.84 -8.75
N VAL A 196 -2.15 -12.87 -9.07
CA VAL A 196 -1.09 -13.02 -10.07
C VAL A 196 0.10 -13.70 -9.39
N GLN A 197 0.83 -14.54 -10.11
CA GLN A 197 2.08 -15.12 -9.64
C GLN A 197 3.16 -14.03 -9.45
N ALA A 198 4.29 -14.41 -8.87
CA ALA A 198 5.41 -13.48 -8.63
C ALA A 198 6.01 -12.94 -9.95
N PHE A 199 6.58 -11.74 -9.90
CA PHE A 199 7.15 -11.03 -11.05
C PHE A 199 8.17 -11.89 -11.81
N GLU A 200 9.00 -12.62 -11.09
CA GLU A 200 10.06 -13.50 -11.61
C GLU A 200 9.47 -14.62 -12.48
N LYS A 201 8.23 -15.04 -12.23
CA LYS A 201 7.54 -16.09 -12.98
C LYS A 201 6.75 -15.55 -14.17
N THR A 202 6.25 -14.32 -14.10
CA THR A 202 5.26 -13.81 -15.07
C THR A 202 5.76 -12.71 -15.98
N CYS A 203 6.66 -11.86 -15.50
CA CYS A 203 7.02 -10.61 -16.16
C CYS A 203 8.51 -10.57 -16.52
N ALA A 204 9.37 -11.13 -15.66
CA ALA A 204 10.82 -10.97 -15.74
C ALA A 204 11.40 -11.39 -17.09
N ALA A 205 10.91 -12.49 -17.69
CA ALA A 205 11.39 -12.99 -18.98
C ALA A 205 11.40 -11.93 -20.10
N CYS A 206 10.47 -10.96 -20.05
CA CYS A 206 10.38 -9.87 -21.03
C CYS A 206 10.71 -8.49 -20.47
N HIS A 207 10.52 -8.27 -19.15
CA HIS A 207 10.59 -6.93 -18.53
C HIS A 207 11.75 -6.72 -17.55
N GLU A 208 12.51 -7.74 -17.14
CA GLU A 208 13.60 -7.60 -16.16
C GLU A 208 14.64 -6.56 -16.61
N ASN A 209 15.03 -6.60 -17.89
CA ASN A 209 16.02 -5.69 -18.46
C ASN A 209 15.56 -4.23 -18.51
N GLN A 210 14.28 -3.95 -18.26
CA GLN A 210 13.77 -2.58 -18.16
C GLN A 210 13.96 -2.00 -16.75
N ILE A 211 14.28 -2.84 -15.77
CA ILE A 211 14.45 -2.49 -14.35
C ILE A 211 15.91 -2.26 -14.03
N ALA A 212 16.79 -3.20 -14.40
CA ALA A 212 18.22 -3.02 -14.29
C ALA A 212 18.65 -1.91 -15.27
N LYS A 213 19.36 -0.87 -14.80
CA LYS A 213 19.72 0.39 -15.52
C LYS A 213 18.70 1.53 -15.44
N ARG A 214 18.05 1.69 -14.28
CA ARG A 214 17.15 2.81 -13.97
C ARG A 214 17.65 3.53 -12.73
N ASP A 215 18.73 4.27 -12.92
CA ASP A 215 19.42 4.92 -11.82
C ASP A 215 18.54 6.03 -11.22
N LEU A 216 18.54 6.09 -9.90
CA LEU A 216 17.92 7.14 -9.09
C LEU A 216 18.97 8.22 -8.88
N HIS A 217 18.71 9.45 -9.32
CA HIS A 217 19.64 10.56 -9.14
C HIS A 217 19.28 11.29 -7.84
N LEU A 218 20.06 11.07 -6.78
CA LEU A 218 19.80 11.70 -5.49
C LEU A 218 20.22 13.16 -5.50
N LEU A 219 21.45 13.41 -5.94
CA LEU A 219 22.08 14.73 -5.92
C LEU A 219 22.94 14.88 -7.18
N THR A 220 22.82 16.01 -7.84
CA THR A 220 23.76 16.49 -8.86
C THR A 220 24.35 17.79 -8.31
N PHE A 221 25.66 17.94 -8.38
CA PHE A 221 26.33 19.17 -7.99
C PHE A 221 25.91 20.28 -8.96
N PRO A 222 25.21 21.34 -8.51
CA PRO A 222 24.68 22.35 -9.42
C PRO A 222 25.74 23.39 -9.78
N GLU A 223 25.43 24.25 -10.75
CA GLU A 223 26.19 25.46 -11.02
C GLU A 223 26.20 26.42 -9.83
N PHE A 224 27.27 27.19 -9.65
CA PHE A 224 27.31 28.30 -8.69
C PHE A 224 27.88 29.55 -9.34
N GLU A 225 27.29 30.72 -9.06
CA GLU A 225 27.83 32.00 -9.54
C GLU A 225 29.15 32.38 -8.86
N LYS A 226 29.38 31.89 -7.64
CA LYS A 226 30.57 32.13 -6.83
C LYS A 226 30.92 30.87 -6.06
N ASN A 227 32.21 30.66 -5.79
CA ASN A 227 32.62 29.53 -4.95
C ASN A 227 32.00 29.65 -3.54
N PRO A 228 31.10 28.74 -3.15
CA PRO A 228 30.48 28.80 -1.83
C PRO A 228 31.36 28.14 -0.76
N PHE A 229 32.48 27.52 -1.12
CA PHE A 229 33.37 26.77 -0.23
C PHE A 229 34.64 27.57 0.09
N ASP A 230 35.12 27.49 1.33
CA ASP A 230 36.40 28.08 1.74
C ASP A 230 37.56 27.18 1.28
N PRO A 231 38.41 27.61 0.34
CA PRO A 231 39.49 26.78 -0.18
C PRO A 231 40.49 26.30 0.88
N ALA A 232 40.69 27.07 1.95
CA ALA A 232 41.61 26.69 3.03
C ALA A 232 41.02 25.58 3.92
N GLU A 233 39.71 25.62 4.18
CA GLU A 233 39.01 24.56 4.92
C GLU A 233 38.95 23.27 4.11
N ILE A 234 38.64 23.36 2.81
CA ILE A 234 38.64 22.21 1.90
C ILE A 234 40.03 21.58 1.83
N LEU A 235 41.09 22.37 1.67
CA LEU A 235 42.46 21.87 1.66
C LEU A 235 42.83 21.15 2.97
N ALA A 236 42.38 21.67 4.11
CA ALA A 236 42.66 21.07 5.42
C ALA A 236 41.91 19.73 5.62
N ALA A 237 40.67 19.62 5.13
CA ALA A 237 39.81 18.46 5.33
C ALA A 237 40.01 17.35 4.28
N CYS A 238 40.25 17.74 3.03
CA CYS A 238 40.30 16.86 1.86
C CYS A 238 41.72 16.67 1.30
N GLY A 239 42.67 17.54 1.70
CA GLY A 239 44.00 17.57 1.11
C GLY A 239 44.03 18.27 -0.26
N PRO A 240 45.20 18.31 -0.92
CA PRO A 240 45.34 18.96 -2.21
C PRO A 240 44.53 18.21 -3.27
N THR A 241 43.93 18.95 -4.20
CA THR A 241 43.18 18.37 -5.30
C THR A 241 44.08 17.60 -6.26
N LYS A 242 43.51 16.67 -7.05
CA LYS A 242 44.29 15.87 -8.00
C LYS A 242 44.97 16.75 -9.04
N ALA A 243 44.27 17.74 -9.59
CA ALA A 243 44.87 18.73 -10.49
C ALA A 243 46.05 19.45 -9.84
N ALA A 244 45.91 19.90 -8.58
CA ALA A 244 47.01 20.52 -7.85
C ALA A 244 48.20 19.56 -7.67
N LEU A 245 47.95 18.27 -7.40
CA LEU A 245 48.98 17.24 -7.28
C LEU A 245 49.69 16.95 -8.62
N GLU A 246 48.96 16.92 -9.73
CA GLU A 246 49.54 16.70 -11.06
C GLU A 246 50.41 17.88 -11.50
N GLU A 247 49.91 19.10 -11.33
CA GLU A 247 50.66 20.31 -11.65
C GLU A 247 51.90 20.47 -10.75
N THR A 248 51.78 20.09 -9.48
CA THR A 248 52.94 20.09 -8.57
C THR A 248 53.89 18.93 -8.83
N GLY A 249 53.42 17.80 -9.34
CA GLY A 249 54.24 16.73 -9.90
C GLY A 249 55.08 17.22 -11.08
N ALA A 250 54.49 17.95 -12.02
CA ALA A 250 55.19 18.59 -13.13
C ALA A 250 56.22 19.63 -12.64
N LEU A 251 55.84 20.47 -11.67
CA LEU A 251 56.73 21.45 -11.05
C LEU A 251 57.88 20.79 -10.29
N SER A 252 57.64 19.66 -9.60
CA SER A 252 58.64 18.91 -8.84
C SER A 252 59.67 18.25 -9.76
N SER A 253 59.21 17.71 -10.90
CA SER A 253 60.06 17.14 -11.95
C SER A 253 60.98 18.22 -12.53
N ALA A 254 60.41 19.38 -12.85
CA ALA A 254 61.17 20.50 -13.39
C ALA A 254 62.09 21.16 -12.32
N LEU A 255 61.72 21.10 -11.04
CA LEU A 255 62.58 21.51 -9.92
C LEU A 255 63.79 20.56 -9.75
N ALA A 256 63.57 19.25 -9.87
CA ALA A 256 64.63 18.24 -9.81
C ALA A 256 65.65 18.41 -10.96
N GLU A 257 65.19 18.69 -12.18
CA GLU A 257 66.08 19.01 -13.31
C GLU A 257 66.93 20.26 -13.06
N ASN A 258 66.35 21.31 -12.46
CA ASN A 258 67.08 22.54 -12.18
C ASN A 258 68.07 22.39 -11.02
N LEU A 259 67.75 21.57 -10.00
CA LEU A 259 68.70 21.16 -8.96
C LEU A 259 69.89 20.39 -9.54
N ALA A 260 69.66 19.47 -10.49
CA ALA A 260 70.73 18.75 -11.18
C ALA A 260 71.63 19.68 -12.01
N LYS A 261 71.06 20.68 -12.70
CA LYS A 261 71.82 21.70 -13.43
C LYS A 261 72.66 22.58 -12.49
N LEU A 262 72.15 22.91 -11.30
CA LEU A 262 72.89 23.65 -10.26
C LEU A 262 74.09 22.88 -9.72
N GLN A 263 73.93 21.58 -9.43
CA GLN A 263 75.04 20.73 -9.00
C GLN A 263 76.16 20.64 -10.05
N ALA A 264 75.82 20.81 -11.34
CA ALA A 264 76.78 20.80 -12.44
C ALA A 264 77.47 22.16 -12.73
N SER A 265 76.93 23.31 -12.27
CA SER A 265 77.34 24.65 -12.75
C SER A 265 77.64 25.72 -11.68
N GLY A 266 77.51 25.39 -10.39
CA GLY A 266 78.25 26.08 -9.33
C GLY A 266 77.78 27.46 -8.85
N SER A 267 76.96 28.27 -9.55
CA SER A 267 76.57 29.57 -8.96
C SER A 267 75.33 30.32 -9.50
N GLY A 268 74.36 29.69 -10.17
CA GLY A 268 73.26 30.43 -10.83
C GLY A 268 71.83 30.33 -10.25
N GLY A 269 71.42 29.18 -9.69
CA GLY A 269 69.98 28.83 -9.68
C GLY A 269 69.20 28.97 -8.36
N SER A 270 69.75 29.59 -7.31
CA SER A 270 69.06 29.69 -6.00
C SER A 270 67.74 30.49 -6.07
N LYS A 271 67.68 31.56 -6.88
CA LYS A 271 66.44 32.34 -7.09
C LYS A 271 65.36 31.59 -7.88
N ASP A 272 65.76 30.79 -8.88
CA ASP A 272 64.84 30.01 -9.72
C ASP A 272 64.22 28.83 -8.94
N ILE A 273 65.00 28.20 -8.06
CA ILE A 273 64.50 27.20 -7.11
C ILE A 273 63.44 27.81 -6.18
N MET A 274 63.74 28.94 -5.55
CA MET A 274 62.80 29.56 -4.59
C MET A 274 61.51 30.02 -5.27
N ALA A 275 61.58 30.53 -6.51
CA ALA A 275 60.40 30.84 -7.31
C ALA A 275 59.52 29.60 -7.56
N ARG A 276 60.13 28.47 -7.93
CA ARG A 276 59.43 27.19 -8.15
C ARG A 276 58.84 26.59 -6.88
N VAL A 277 59.55 26.68 -5.76
CA VAL A 277 59.04 26.24 -4.45
C VAL A 277 57.86 27.12 -4.02
N ASN A 278 57.93 28.43 -4.24
CA ASN A 278 56.82 29.33 -3.95
C ASN A 278 55.63 29.08 -4.88
N GLU A 279 55.87 28.78 -6.16
CA GLU A 279 54.83 28.41 -7.12
C GLU A 279 54.17 27.07 -6.75
N MET A 280 54.96 26.08 -6.33
CA MET A 280 54.45 24.81 -5.83
C MET A 280 53.62 25.01 -4.55
N LYS A 281 54.07 25.87 -3.63
CA LYS A 281 53.27 26.26 -2.45
C LYS A 281 51.97 26.96 -2.84
N ARG A 282 52.00 27.84 -3.85
CA ARG A 282 50.81 28.52 -4.37
C ARG A 282 49.80 27.52 -4.95
N LYS A 283 50.27 26.60 -5.79
CA LYS A 283 49.48 25.53 -6.42
C LYS A 283 48.90 24.53 -5.41
N LEU A 284 49.64 24.22 -4.33
CA LEU A 284 49.17 23.38 -3.23
C LEU A 284 48.33 24.13 -2.19
N GLY A 285 48.10 25.44 -2.36
CA GLY A 285 47.38 26.26 -1.37
C GLY A 285 48.11 26.46 -0.04
N LEU A 286 49.42 26.22 0.01
CA LEU A 286 50.27 26.30 1.22
C LEU A 286 50.90 27.70 1.43
N GLY A 287 50.34 28.77 0.85
CA GLY A 287 50.88 30.14 0.91
C GLY A 287 49.80 31.22 0.94
N VAL A 288 50.13 32.40 1.51
CA VAL A 288 49.22 33.55 1.66
C VAL A 288 48.80 34.08 0.29
N GLN A 289 47.50 34.05 -0.01
CA GLN A 289 46.92 34.51 -1.27
C GLN A 289 47.06 36.04 -1.40
N ALA A 290 47.71 36.49 -2.47
CA ALA A 290 47.40 37.79 -3.07
C ALA A 290 46.46 37.52 -4.24
N ALA A 291 45.26 38.11 -4.13
CA ALA A 291 44.18 37.98 -5.08
C ALA A 291 44.57 38.55 -6.45
N ASP A 292 44.60 37.69 -7.46
CA ASP A 292 44.09 38.03 -8.78
C ASP A 292 42.99 36.99 -9.02
N ALA A 293 41.75 37.38 -8.75
CA ALA A 293 40.60 36.52 -8.97
C ALA A 293 40.37 36.43 -10.48
N GLU A 294 40.84 35.33 -11.09
CA GLU A 294 40.14 34.79 -12.25
C GLU A 294 38.66 34.66 -11.85
N GLU A 295 37.78 35.10 -12.75
CA GLU A 295 36.32 34.99 -12.58
C GLU A 295 36.01 33.52 -12.24
N PHE A 296 35.32 33.28 -11.11
CA PHE A 296 35.06 31.92 -10.66
C PHE A 296 34.22 31.20 -11.71
N GLU A 297 34.76 30.11 -12.25
CA GLU A 297 34.05 29.24 -13.19
C GLU A 297 33.69 27.95 -12.44
N SER A 298 32.38 27.70 -12.31
CA SER A 298 31.86 26.48 -11.71
C SER A 298 32.25 25.27 -12.58
N VAL A 299 32.66 24.17 -11.95
CA VAL A 299 32.89 22.90 -12.65
C VAL A 299 31.59 22.30 -13.21
N SER A 300 30.45 22.70 -12.68
CA SER A 300 29.13 22.24 -13.09
C SER A 300 28.33 23.33 -13.77
N THR A 301 27.58 22.95 -14.80
CA THR A 301 26.50 23.74 -15.45
C THR A 301 25.14 23.08 -15.27
N GLU A 302 25.03 22.12 -14.34
CA GLU A 302 23.83 21.33 -14.09
C GLU A 302 22.90 22.03 -13.08
N THR A 303 21.64 21.60 -13.04
CA THR A 303 20.66 21.98 -12.02
C THR A 303 20.42 20.86 -11.02
N LEU A 304 19.76 21.17 -9.89
CA LEU A 304 19.43 20.15 -8.91
C LEU A 304 18.40 19.15 -9.46
N PRO A 305 18.61 17.83 -9.26
CA PRO A 305 17.63 16.84 -9.66
C PRO A 305 16.39 16.92 -8.75
N PRO A 306 15.21 16.46 -9.21
CA PRO A 306 13.97 16.51 -8.42
C PRO A 306 14.03 15.91 -7.02
N LEU A 307 14.88 14.89 -6.81
CA LEU A 307 15.07 14.32 -5.48
C LEU A 307 15.89 15.21 -4.56
N ALA A 308 16.82 16.00 -5.10
CA ALA A 308 17.52 17.02 -4.33
C ALA A 308 16.57 18.16 -3.95
N VAL A 309 15.71 18.60 -4.87
CA VAL A 309 14.63 19.57 -4.58
C VAL A 309 13.76 19.06 -3.42
N LEU A 310 13.34 17.79 -3.46
CA LEU A 310 12.61 17.14 -2.36
C LEU A 310 13.44 17.06 -1.06
N LEU A 311 14.71 16.70 -1.16
CA LEU A 311 15.63 16.55 -0.03
C LEU A 311 15.88 17.88 0.69
N PHE A 312 15.95 18.97 -0.05
CA PHE A 312 16.14 20.32 0.50
C PHE A 312 14.82 21.05 0.76
N GLY A 313 13.70 20.57 0.23
CA GLY A 313 12.39 21.22 0.35
C GLY A 313 12.34 22.56 -0.37
N LEU A 314 12.95 22.62 -1.56
CA LEU A 314 13.00 23.79 -2.42
C LEU A 314 11.78 23.82 -3.34
N GLU A 315 11.51 24.98 -3.94
CA GLU A 315 10.44 25.13 -4.94
C GLU A 315 10.86 24.56 -6.30
N ASP A 316 12.09 24.82 -6.72
CA ASP A 316 12.69 24.32 -7.95
C ASP A 316 14.18 23.97 -7.75
N GLY A 317 14.85 23.58 -8.83
CA GLY A 317 16.25 23.17 -8.82
C GLY A 317 17.19 24.06 -9.63
N ASP A 318 16.68 25.15 -10.21
CA ASP A 318 17.40 26.07 -11.10
C ASP A 318 17.69 27.43 -10.45
N ASP A 319 17.03 27.81 -9.35
CA ASP A 319 17.36 29.02 -8.60
C ASP A 319 18.60 28.85 -7.70
N SER A 320 19.74 29.38 -8.16
CA SER A 320 21.01 29.32 -7.42
C SER A 320 20.99 30.04 -6.08
N GLU A 321 20.19 31.08 -5.90
CA GLU A 321 20.08 31.75 -4.60
C GLU A 321 19.42 30.83 -3.57
N SER A 322 18.44 30.03 -3.99
CA SER A 322 17.71 29.11 -3.11
C SER A 322 18.54 27.91 -2.67
N TYR A 323 19.32 27.31 -3.58
CA TYR A 323 20.05 26.08 -3.28
C TYR A 323 21.46 26.28 -2.77
N THR A 324 22.04 27.48 -2.88
CA THR A 324 23.46 27.67 -2.58
C THR A 324 23.84 27.28 -1.15
N GLU A 325 23.14 27.82 -0.14
CA GLU A 325 23.44 27.50 1.26
C GLU A 325 23.09 26.04 1.62
N PRO A 326 21.90 25.51 1.28
CA PRO A 326 21.56 24.11 1.56
C PRO A 326 22.56 23.10 0.97
N VAL A 327 23.00 23.32 -0.28
CA VAL A 327 23.96 22.44 -0.94
C VAL A 327 25.34 22.58 -0.28
N ARG A 328 25.83 23.81 -0.04
CA ARG A 328 27.10 24.04 0.65
C ARG A 328 27.15 23.33 2.00
N ASP A 329 26.10 23.49 2.80
CA ASP A 329 26.05 22.95 4.16
C ASP A 329 26.01 21.41 4.14
N LEU A 330 25.27 20.81 3.19
CA LEU A 330 25.28 19.36 2.99
C LEU A 330 26.66 18.85 2.57
N ILE A 331 27.31 19.50 1.60
CA ILE A 331 28.64 19.09 1.11
C ILE A 331 29.69 19.20 2.22
N ASN A 332 29.69 20.28 3.00
CA ASN A 332 30.58 20.42 4.17
C ASN A 332 30.29 19.32 5.21
N GLY A 333 29.01 19.05 5.51
CA GLY A 333 28.63 17.97 6.40
C GLY A 333 29.09 16.59 5.91
N MET A 334 29.03 16.33 4.60
CA MET A 334 29.53 15.10 3.98
C MET A 334 31.07 14.99 4.05
N ILE A 335 31.79 16.10 3.97
CA ILE A 335 33.26 16.12 4.17
C ILE A 335 33.59 15.72 5.61
N GLU A 336 32.86 16.24 6.59
CA GLU A 336 33.11 16.02 8.01
C GLU A 336 32.67 14.63 8.49
N THR A 337 31.46 14.21 8.11
CA THR A 337 30.77 13.05 8.70
C THR A 337 30.31 12.00 7.67
N GLY A 338 30.54 12.25 6.37
CA GLY A 338 30.16 11.33 5.29
C GLY A 338 28.66 11.17 5.13
N ASP A 339 28.19 9.92 5.14
CA ASP A 339 26.78 9.57 4.92
C ASP A 339 25.86 10.03 6.07
N ALA A 340 26.41 10.27 7.26
CA ALA A 340 25.66 10.75 8.41
C ALA A 340 25.00 12.11 8.17
N ALA A 341 25.65 13.02 7.43
CA ALA A 341 25.08 14.32 7.10
C ALA A 341 23.81 14.20 6.23
N VAL A 342 23.83 13.32 5.23
CA VAL A 342 22.65 13.03 4.39
C VAL A 342 21.55 12.38 5.22
N LEU A 343 21.92 11.50 6.15
CA LEU A 343 20.99 10.81 7.05
C LEU A 343 20.30 11.79 8.00
N GLU A 344 21.04 12.75 8.56
CA GLU A 344 20.50 13.77 9.46
C GLU A 344 19.47 14.63 8.71
N LEU A 345 19.82 15.16 7.54
CA LEU A 345 18.92 15.94 6.69
C LEU A 345 17.63 15.18 6.34
N LEU A 346 17.74 13.89 6.01
CA LEU A 346 16.56 13.06 5.73
C LEU A 346 15.74 12.75 6.99
N SER A 347 16.38 12.63 8.15
CA SER A 347 15.68 12.29 9.41
C SER A 347 14.75 13.40 9.87
N GLU A 348 15.01 14.65 9.47
CA GLU A 348 14.09 15.76 9.69
C GLU A 348 12.79 15.62 8.87
N ARG A 349 12.82 14.88 7.77
CA ARG A 349 11.70 14.73 6.82
C ARG A 349 10.97 13.41 6.97
N THR A 350 11.66 12.34 7.37
CA THR A 350 11.08 11.00 7.37
C THR A 350 11.73 10.05 8.36
N GLU A 351 10.89 9.27 9.05
CA GLU A 351 11.34 8.17 9.92
C GLU A 351 12.04 7.04 9.14
N SER A 352 11.93 7.02 7.80
CA SER A 352 12.53 6.00 6.93
C SER A 352 13.92 6.37 6.39
N ALA A 353 14.55 7.43 6.91
CA ALA A 353 15.85 7.94 6.44
C ALA A 353 16.93 6.85 6.29
N LYS A 354 17.04 5.95 7.28
CA LYS A 354 18.00 4.83 7.23
C LYS A 354 17.72 3.84 6.08
N GLN A 355 16.46 3.64 5.73
CA GLN A 355 16.10 2.75 4.62
C GLN A 355 16.39 3.43 3.28
N LEU A 356 16.18 4.74 3.18
CA LEU A 356 16.43 5.55 1.99
C LEU A 356 17.91 5.59 1.60
N LEU A 357 18.82 5.53 2.58
CA LEU A 357 20.27 5.56 2.36
C LEU A 357 20.95 4.20 2.53
N ALA A 358 20.19 3.11 2.58
CA ALA A 358 20.77 1.78 2.81
C ALA A 358 21.86 1.48 1.76
N GLY A 359 23.08 1.22 2.25
CA GLY A 359 24.25 0.94 1.43
C GLY A 359 25.08 2.16 1.00
N LEU A 360 24.70 3.38 1.36
CA LEU A 360 25.55 4.56 1.12
C LEU A 360 26.73 4.49 2.09
N SER A 361 27.96 4.56 1.56
CA SER A 361 29.16 4.50 2.41
C SER A 361 29.65 5.89 2.78
N THR A 362 30.17 6.03 3.99
CA THR A 362 30.83 7.24 4.50
C THR A 362 31.94 7.71 3.57
N GLU A 363 32.73 6.77 3.04
CA GLU A 363 33.86 7.06 2.16
C GLU A 363 33.42 7.62 0.81
N LEU A 364 32.39 7.01 0.19
CA LEU A 364 31.84 7.52 -1.07
C LEU A 364 31.29 8.94 -0.89
N ALA A 365 30.50 9.17 0.16
CA ALA A 365 29.94 10.48 0.46
C ALA A 365 31.05 11.54 0.65
N ARG A 366 32.06 11.23 1.47
CA ARG A 366 33.20 12.14 1.73
C ARG A 366 34.00 12.42 0.46
N SER A 367 34.37 11.37 -0.30
CA SER A 367 35.19 11.52 -1.50
C SER A 367 34.51 12.36 -2.58
N VAL A 368 33.22 12.16 -2.79
CA VAL A 368 32.40 12.95 -3.72
C VAL A 368 32.33 14.41 -3.29
N ALA A 369 32.04 14.65 -2.01
CA ALA A 369 31.96 16.00 -1.46
C ALA A 369 33.30 16.75 -1.56
N CYS A 370 34.42 16.06 -1.29
CA CYS A 370 35.76 16.63 -1.44
C CYS A 370 36.09 17.03 -2.89
N ALA A 371 35.71 16.21 -3.88
CA ALA A 371 35.93 16.55 -5.29
C ALA A 371 35.12 17.79 -5.68
N TRP A 372 33.82 17.79 -5.37
CA TRP A 372 32.92 18.88 -5.75
C TRP A 372 33.26 20.20 -5.04
N ALA A 373 33.55 20.17 -3.73
CA ALA A 373 33.97 21.37 -3.00
C ALA A 373 35.33 21.91 -3.46
N GLY A 374 36.18 21.03 -4.03
CA GLY A 374 37.42 21.40 -4.71
C GLY A 374 37.23 21.92 -6.13
N ASN A 375 35.99 22.15 -6.57
CA ASN A 375 35.60 22.53 -7.93
C ASN A 375 36.12 21.53 -8.99
N GLN A 376 35.95 20.23 -8.74
CA GLN A 376 36.37 19.13 -9.62
C GLN A 376 35.27 18.07 -9.75
N GLU A 377 35.22 17.44 -10.92
CA GLU A 377 34.41 16.24 -11.14
C GLU A 377 34.96 15.08 -10.30
N TYR A 378 34.06 14.25 -9.77
CA TYR A 378 34.46 13.04 -9.07
C TYR A 378 34.90 11.96 -10.06
N GLU A 379 36.13 11.47 -9.91
CA GLU A 379 36.65 10.33 -10.66
C GLU A 379 36.47 9.03 -9.86
N ALA A 380 35.61 8.13 -10.35
CA ALA A 380 35.42 6.83 -9.72
C ALA A 380 36.68 5.93 -9.85
N PRO A 381 37.09 5.19 -8.80
CA PRO A 381 38.23 4.27 -8.89
C PRO A 381 38.06 3.14 -9.92
N SER A 382 36.82 2.84 -10.28
CA SER A 382 36.44 1.81 -11.25
C SER A 382 35.02 2.06 -11.73
N GLU A 383 34.66 1.53 -12.91
CA GLU A 383 33.28 1.57 -13.38
C GLU A 383 32.31 0.86 -12.42
N PRO A 384 31.11 1.43 -12.19
CA PRO A 384 30.10 0.82 -11.33
C PRO A 384 29.49 -0.42 -11.99
N ALA A 385 30.00 -1.60 -11.63
CA ALA A 385 29.57 -2.89 -12.18
C ALA A 385 28.36 -3.52 -11.48
N LEU A 386 28.08 -3.13 -10.23
CA LEU A 386 27.01 -3.67 -9.39
C LEU A 386 25.92 -2.63 -9.10
N GLY A 387 24.79 -3.08 -8.55
CA GLY A 387 23.78 -2.18 -7.99
C GLY A 387 24.28 -1.52 -6.69
N GLY A 388 23.54 -0.51 -6.22
CA GLY A 388 23.88 0.26 -5.03
C GLY A 388 24.22 1.72 -5.33
N TRP A 389 24.77 2.40 -4.32
CA TRP A 389 25.21 3.79 -4.42
C TRP A 389 26.53 3.90 -5.17
N PHE A 390 26.60 4.85 -6.10
CA PHE A 390 27.80 5.20 -6.83
C PHE A 390 27.76 6.68 -7.19
N ALA A 391 28.91 7.24 -7.51
CA ALA A 391 28.99 8.58 -8.08
C ALA A 391 29.67 8.52 -9.45
N ASP A 392 29.29 9.48 -10.27
CA ASP A 392 29.65 9.58 -11.67
C ASP A 392 29.75 11.07 -11.99
N GLU A 393 31.00 11.55 -12.09
CA GLU A 393 31.35 12.96 -12.31
C GLU A 393 30.71 13.90 -11.29
N LEU A 394 29.58 14.52 -11.65
CA LEU A 394 28.87 15.52 -10.85
C LEU A 394 27.62 14.97 -10.17
N ALA A 395 27.37 13.66 -10.22
CA ALA A 395 26.13 13.09 -9.70
C ALA A 395 26.32 11.88 -8.76
N LEU A 396 25.63 11.93 -7.61
CA LEU A 396 25.46 10.81 -6.68
C LEU A 396 24.17 10.07 -7.02
N LYS A 397 24.32 8.82 -7.45
CA LYS A 397 23.24 7.99 -8.01
C LYS A 397 23.09 6.68 -7.24
N TYR A 398 21.90 6.10 -7.31
CA TYR A 398 21.62 4.74 -6.82
C TYR A 398 21.10 3.85 -7.95
N ARG A 399 21.75 2.72 -8.18
CA ARG A 399 21.34 1.72 -9.16
C ARG A 399 20.53 0.61 -8.51
N PRO A 400 19.24 0.41 -8.87
CA PRO A 400 18.44 -0.67 -8.31
C PRO A 400 19.05 -2.04 -8.64
N GLU A 401 19.06 -2.94 -7.66
CA GLU A 401 19.64 -4.27 -7.81
C GLU A 401 18.70 -5.26 -8.50
N ARG A 402 17.39 -5.10 -8.28
CA ARG A 402 16.34 -6.02 -8.76
C ARG A 402 14.95 -5.41 -8.66
N HIS A 403 13.97 -6.07 -9.26
CA HIS A 403 12.57 -5.77 -8.96
C HIS A 403 12.30 -5.86 -7.44
N GLY A 404 11.59 -4.87 -6.91
CA GLY A 404 11.28 -4.79 -5.49
C GLY A 404 12.44 -4.26 -4.62
N ASP A 405 13.41 -3.57 -5.22
CA ASP A 405 14.49 -2.88 -4.52
C ASP A 405 13.97 -1.99 -3.37
N PRO A 406 14.45 -2.16 -2.12
CA PRO A 406 13.91 -1.48 -0.97
C PRO A 406 14.27 0.02 -0.89
N VAL A 407 15.39 0.43 -1.49
CA VAL A 407 15.85 1.83 -1.48
C VAL A 407 15.04 2.64 -2.47
N VAL A 408 14.96 2.21 -3.73
CA VAL A 408 14.18 2.92 -4.76
C VAL A 408 12.71 2.99 -4.39
N LYS A 409 12.14 1.92 -3.83
CA LYS A 409 10.75 1.94 -3.35
C LYS A 409 10.53 2.94 -2.22
N ALA A 410 11.46 3.03 -1.27
CA ALA A 410 11.34 3.98 -0.18
C ALA A 410 11.37 5.43 -0.71
N TRP A 411 12.23 5.73 -1.68
CA TRP A 411 12.31 7.04 -2.30
C TRP A 411 11.02 7.41 -3.05
N LEU A 412 10.47 6.48 -3.83
CA LEU A 412 9.21 6.70 -4.54
C LEU A 412 8.01 6.80 -3.60
N ASP A 413 8.00 6.08 -2.47
CA ASP A 413 6.97 6.22 -1.43
C ASP A 413 7.07 7.58 -0.73
N LEU A 414 8.29 8.05 -0.42
CA LEU A 414 8.52 9.39 0.12
C LEU A 414 8.02 10.46 -0.85
N ALA A 415 8.36 10.37 -2.13
CA ALA A 415 7.92 11.31 -3.15
C ALA A 415 6.40 11.30 -3.37
N ALA A 416 5.73 10.13 -3.26
CA ALA A 416 4.28 10.07 -3.41
C ALA A 416 3.53 10.65 -2.20
N GLY A 417 4.09 10.51 -1.00
CA GLY A 417 3.47 10.93 0.25
C GLY A 417 3.88 12.32 0.74
N GLY A 418 4.97 12.88 0.20
CA GLY A 418 5.52 14.18 0.56
C GLY A 418 4.80 15.36 -0.10
N ASP A 419 5.14 16.56 0.37
CA ASP A 419 4.78 17.82 -0.25
C ASP A 419 5.84 18.16 -1.30
N VAL A 420 5.80 17.41 -2.41
CA VAL A 420 6.71 17.61 -3.54
C VAL A 420 6.05 18.63 -4.48
N PRO A 421 6.78 19.66 -4.94
CA PRO A 421 6.31 20.50 -6.05
C PRO A 421 5.80 19.64 -7.22
N ASP A 422 4.69 20.06 -7.84
CA ASP A 422 3.98 19.25 -8.86
C ASP A 422 4.90 18.86 -10.04
N ASP A 423 5.78 19.76 -10.45
CA ASP A 423 6.78 19.58 -11.50
C ASP A 423 7.86 18.56 -11.12
N ALA A 424 8.42 18.66 -9.92
CA ALA A 424 9.37 17.67 -9.39
C ALA A 424 8.70 16.29 -9.26
N GLY A 425 7.43 16.24 -8.82
CA GLY A 425 6.64 15.02 -8.79
C GLY A 425 6.46 14.37 -10.17
N ASP A 426 6.11 15.16 -11.18
CA ASP A 426 5.93 14.69 -12.56
C ASP A 426 7.23 14.11 -13.15
N ILE A 427 8.39 14.68 -12.80
CA ILE A 427 9.69 14.16 -13.23
C ILE A 427 10.06 12.89 -12.45
N ILE A 428 9.88 12.85 -11.11
CA ILE A 428 10.16 11.66 -10.29
C ILE A 428 9.36 10.45 -10.77
N PHE A 429 8.10 10.65 -11.15
CA PHE A 429 7.22 9.59 -11.67
C PHE A 429 7.18 9.52 -13.21
N SER A 430 8.13 10.18 -13.89
CA SER A 430 8.27 10.13 -15.34
C SER A 430 8.50 8.71 -15.83
N LYS A 431 7.59 8.20 -16.66
CA LYS A 431 7.66 6.83 -17.17
C LYS A 431 8.89 6.58 -18.03
N SER A 432 9.49 7.59 -18.63
CA SER A 432 10.66 7.47 -19.52
C SER A 432 11.99 7.45 -18.79
N GLU A 433 12.06 8.03 -17.59
CA GLU A 433 13.32 8.46 -16.98
C GLU A 433 13.54 7.83 -15.60
N GLY A 434 14.82 7.64 -15.26
CA GLY A 434 15.31 7.17 -13.96
C GLY A 434 14.42 6.13 -13.26
N ALA A 435 14.22 6.33 -11.97
CA ALA A 435 13.35 5.51 -11.13
C ALA A 435 11.86 5.65 -11.45
N GLY A 436 11.45 6.72 -12.15
CA GLY A 436 10.07 6.91 -12.63
C GLY A 436 9.62 5.82 -13.61
N ALA A 437 10.54 5.07 -14.20
CA ALA A 437 10.24 3.85 -14.93
C ALA A 437 9.43 2.83 -14.11
N CYS A 438 9.52 2.83 -12.77
CA CYS A 438 8.65 2.03 -11.90
C CYS A 438 7.17 2.38 -12.10
N ALA A 439 6.85 3.64 -12.39
CA ALA A 439 5.51 4.13 -12.66
C ALA A 439 4.93 3.70 -14.02
N LYS A 440 5.74 3.06 -14.89
CA LYS A 440 5.22 2.34 -16.06
C LYS A 440 4.31 1.18 -15.64
N CYS A 441 4.63 0.55 -14.52
CA CYS A 441 3.90 -0.60 -13.99
C CYS A 441 3.12 -0.23 -12.74
N HIS A 442 3.73 0.45 -11.77
CA HIS A 442 3.09 0.77 -10.50
C HIS A 442 2.36 2.09 -10.57
N SER A 443 1.07 2.07 -10.24
CA SER A 443 0.29 3.29 -10.26
C SER A 443 0.48 4.12 -9.01
N VAL A 444 0.55 5.45 -9.17
CA VAL A 444 0.37 6.40 -8.08
C VAL A 444 -1.13 6.67 -7.93
N SER A 445 -1.66 6.59 -6.70
CA SER A 445 -3.09 6.76 -6.43
C SER A 445 -3.34 7.61 -5.18
N SER A 446 -4.37 8.45 -5.20
CA SER A 446 -4.86 9.20 -4.03
C SER A 446 -6.22 8.66 -3.57
N GLN A 447 -6.35 8.32 -2.29
CA GLN A 447 -7.60 7.74 -1.76
C GLN A 447 -8.53 8.83 -1.18
N GLY A 448 -9.53 9.24 -1.95
CA GLY A 448 -10.68 10.02 -1.44
C GLY A 448 -10.88 11.40 -2.03
N GLY A 449 -10.52 11.61 -3.30
CA GLY A 449 -10.70 12.87 -4.02
C GLY A 449 -9.44 13.73 -4.07
N THR A 450 -9.55 14.88 -4.73
CA THR A 450 -8.49 15.90 -4.87
C THR A 450 -7.97 16.38 -3.52
N GLY A 451 -6.64 16.46 -3.34
CA GLY A 451 -6.01 17.03 -2.14
C GLY A 451 -5.68 16.05 -0.99
N LYS A 452 -5.58 14.75 -1.26
CA LYS A 452 -5.06 13.77 -0.28
C LYS A 452 -3.75 13.17 -0.75
N ALA A 453 -2.85 12.90 0.20
CA ALA A 453 -1.53 12.31 -0.03
C ALA A 453 -1.63 11.12 -0.99
N ALA A 454 -0.85 11.17 -2.06
CA ALA A 454 -0.76 10.08 -3.00
C ALA A 454 0.07 8.94 -2.39
N LYS A 455 -0.03 7.77 -3.00
CA LYS A 455 0.79 6.62 -2.64
C LYS A 455 1.07 5.77 -3.85
N VAL A 456 2.22 5.11 -3.86
CA VAL A 456 2.52 4.12 -4.88
C VAL A 456 1.83 2.80 -4.53
N GLU A 457 1.07 2.25 -5.48
CA GLU A 457 0.37 0.98 -5.29
C GLU A 457 1.30 -0.19 -5.67
N TRP A 458 2.07 -0.69 -4.70
CA TRP A 458 3.05 -1.76 -4.92
C TRP A 458 2.48 -3.17 -5.07
N ARG A 459 1.32 -3.45 -4.46
CA ARG A 459 0.81 -4.82 -4.32
C ARG A 459 -0.28 -5.12 -5.35
N PHE A 460 -0.19 -6.30 -5.96
CA PHE A 460 -1.25 -6.85 -6.80
C PHE A 460 -2.55 -7.04 -5.99
N GLY A 461 -3.66 -6.62 -6.59
CA GLY A 461 -5.01 -6.84 -6.05
C GLY A 461 -5.52 -5.70 -5.18
N ALA A 462 -6.65 -5.11 -5.60
CA ALA A 462 -7.52 -4.46 -4.64
C ALA A 462 -8.04 -5.56 -3.70
N LYS A 463 -7.72 -5.50 -2.40
CA LYS A 463 -8.49 -6.25 -1.40
C LYS A 463 -9.95 -5.89 -1.65
N SER A 464 -10.79 -6.88 -1.98
CA SER A 464 -12.21 -6.64 -2.20
C SER A 464 -12.78 -6.08 -0.91
N ASP A 465 -13.21 -4.82 -0.96
CA ASP A 465 -13.90 -4.14 0.13
C ASP A 465 -15.36 -4.62 0.24
N GLN A 466 -15.78 -5.57 -0.62
CA GLN A 466 -17.12 -6.14 -0.62
C GLN A 466 -17.29 -7.06 0.57
N ARG A 467 -17.63 -6.46 1.71
CA ARG A 467 -17.83 -7.17 2.97
C ARG A 467 -18.97 -8.19 2.89
N HIS A 468 -19.93 -8.01 1.97
CA HIS A 468 -21.16 -8.81 1.87
C HIS A 468 -21.23 -9.79 0.69
N VAL A 469 -20.16 -9.95 -0.09
CA VAL A 469 -20.12 -10.92 -1.22
C VAL A 469 -19.01 -11.91 -0.96
N ARG A 470 -19.34 -13.20 -0.88
CA ARG A 470 -18.43 -14.30 -0.54
C ARG A 470 -18.17 -15.27 -1.69
N TYR A 471 -18.25 -14.80 -2.92
CA TYR A 471 -17.94 -15.64 -4.08
C TYR A 471 -16.52 -16.23 -3.95
N GLU A 472 -16.39 -17.54 -4.22
CA GLU A 472 -15.13 -18.29 -4.19
C GLU A 472 -14.90 -18.92 -5.57
N HIS A 473 -13.70 -18.75 -6.13
CA HIS A 473 -13.37 -19.30 -7.46
C HIS A 473 -13.17 -20.81 -7.42
N LYS A 474 -12.60 -21.38 -6.34
CA LYS A 474 -12.22 -22.79 -6.27
C LYS A 474 -13.34 -23.79 -6.64
N PRO A 475 -14.59 -23.71 -6.13
CA PRO A 475 -15.65 -24.62 -6.53
C PRO A 475 -15.99 -24.55 -8.02
N HIS A 476 -15.92 -23.34 -8.60
CA HIS A 476 -16.20 -23.09 -10.01
C HIS A 476 -15.07 -23.61 -10.91
N LEU A 477 -13.82 -23.40 -10.52
CA LEU A 477 -12.65 -23.91 -11.24
C LEU A 477 -12.58 -25.45 -11.19
N ASN A 478 -12.99 -26.08 -10.08
CA ASN A 478 -13.07 -27.54 -10.00
C ASN A 478 -14.09 -28.13 -10.98
N LEU A 479 -15.16 -27.39 -11.28
CA LEU A 479 -16.20 -27.83 -12.21
C LEU A 479 -15.84 -27.52 -13.68
N LEU A 480 -15.34 -26.31 -13.95
CA LEU A 480 -15.09 -25.81 -15.31
C LEU A 480 -13.68 -26.10 -15.82
N GLY A 481 -12.76 -26.49 -14.94
CA GLY A 481 -11.33 -26.60 -15.23
C GLY A 481 -10.61 -25.24 -15.22
N PRO A 482 -9.27 -25.23 -15.14
CA PRO A 482 -8.44 -24.03 -15.27
C PRO A 482 -8.25 -23.58 -16.74
N GLY A 483 -7.53 -22.47 -16.95
CA GLY A 483 -7.12 -22.00 -18.28
C GLY A 483 -8.17 -21.12 -18.97
N ALA A 484 -8.52 -21.45 -20.21
CA ALA A 484 -9.49 -20.67 -21.01
C ALA A 484 -10.90 -20.63 -20.38
N SER A 485 -11.21 -21.55 -19.46
CA SER A 485 -12.48 -21.57 -18.72
C SER A 485 -12.75 -20.29 -17.92
N CYS A 486 -11.71 -19.53 -17.53
CA CYS A 486 -11.84 -18.20 -16.94
C CYS A 486 -12.69 -17.26 -17.81
N GLU A 487 -12.61 -17.41 -19.13
CA GLU A 487 -13.34 -16.60 -20.11
C GLU A 487 -14.84 -16.92 -20.14
N THR A 488 -15.30 -17.98 -19.47
CA THR A 488 -16.74 -18.22 -19.26
C THR A 488 -17.37 -17.04 -18.51
N CYS A 489 -16.65 -16.50 -17.53
CA CYS A 489 -17.10 -15.37 -16.73
C CYS A 489 -16.39 -14.06 -17.13
N HIS A 490 -15.08 -14.10 -17.36
CA HIS A 490 -14.26 -12.91 -17.61
C HIS A 490 -14.03 -12.70 -19.11
N LYS A 491 -14.87 -11.88 -19.74
CA LYS A 491 -14.69 -11.50 -21.15
C LYS A 491 -13.82 -10.24 -21.25
N VAL A 492 -12.67 -10.36 -21.92
CA VAL A 492 -11.81 -9.21 -22.22
C VAL A 492 -12.59 -8.17 -23.03
N ASN A 493 -12.33 -6.90 -22.74
CA ASN A 493 -12.93 -5.74 -23.39
C ASN A 493 -11.85 -5.01 -24.22
N PRO A 494 -11.73 -5.31 -25.53
CA PRO A 494 -10.72 -4.69 -26.38
C PRO A 494 -10.98 -3.19 -26.63
N GLU A 495 -12.21 -2.72 -26.41
CA GLU A 495 -12.62 -1.33 -26.59
C GLU A 495 -12.31 -0.46 -25.36
N ALA A 496 -11.85 -1.06 -24.25
CA ALA A 496 -11.54 -0.34 -23.03
C ALA A 496 -10.30 0.54 -23.19
N ALA A 497 -10.46 1.84 -22.97
CA ALA A 497 -9.34 2.78 -22.84
C ALA A 497 -8.67 2.66 -21.45
N TYR A 498 -8.22 1.46 -21.06
CA TYR A 498 -7.74 1.22 -19.69
C TYR A 498 -6.50 2.03 -19.33
N ASP A 499 -5.58 2.20 -20.28
CA ASP A 499 -4.32 2.91 -20.05
C ASP A 499 -4.55 4.37 -19.65
N ALA A 500 -5.67 4.97 -20.07
CA ALA A 500 -6.06 6.32 -19.66
C ALA A 500 -6.32 6.43 -18.14
N ALA A 501 -6.67 5.33 -17.47
CA ALA A 501 -6.90 5.31 -16.03
C ALA A 501 -5.60 5.54 -15.22
N PHE A 502 -4.43 5.36 -15.85
CA PHE A 502 -3.10 5.55 -15.24
C PHE A 502 -2.45 6.88 -15.64
N LYS A 503 -3.26 7.83 -16.15
CA LYS A 503 -2.87 9.23 -16.40
C LYS A 503 -3.34 10.18 -15.30
N HIS A 504 -3.99 9.65 -14.27
CA HIS A 504 -4.44 10.40 -13.11
C HIS A 504 -4.40 9.53 -11.85
N THR A 505 -4.47 10.19 -10.71
CA THR A 505 -4.31 9.57 -9.38
C THR A 505 -5.61 8.97 -8.83
N ASP A 506 -6.80 9.33 -9.35
CA ASP A 506 -8.06 8.73 -8.89
C ASP A 506 -8.23 7.29 -9.39
N PRO A 507 -8.22 6.25 -8.52
CA PRO A 507 -8.36 4.88 -8.97
C PRO A 507 -9.81 4.48 -9.31
N LEU A 508 -10.81 5.31 -9.00
CA LEU A 508 -12.24 5.05 -9.26
C LEU A 508 -12.67 5.50 -10.66
N LYS A 509 -11.88 6.36 -11.32
CA LYS A 509 -12.09 6.76 -12.71
C LYS A 509 -11.35 5.79 -13.64
N PHE A 510 -12.02 4.76 -14.13
CA PHE A 510 -11.40 3.77 -15.00
C PHE A 510 -12.38 3.16 -15.99
N SER A 511 -11.85 2.51 -17.04
CA SER A 511 -12.61 1.66 -17.95
C SER A 511 -12.09 0.24 -17.84
N SER A 512 -12.91 -0.71 -17.38
CA SER A 512 -12.47 -2.08 -17.09
C SER A 512 -11.91 -2.80 -18.33
N ASN A 513 -10.79 -3.53 -18.16
CA ASN A 513 -10.26 -4.48 -19.15
C ASN A 513 -11.20 -5.62 -19.48
N PHE A 514 -12.24 -5.81 -18.67
CA PHE A 514 -13.20 -6.87 -18.82
C PHE A 514 -14.60 -6.27 -18.93
N LYS A 515 -15.42 -6.86 -19.79
CA LYS A 515 -16.84 -6.55 -19.84
C LYS A 515 -17.49 -6.92 -18.51
N SER A 516 -18.53 -6.18 -18.13
CA SER A 516 -19.29 -6.49 -16.93
C SER A 516 -19.82 -7.92 -16.99
N ILE A 517 -19.66 -8.68 -15.91
CA ILE A 517 -20.31 -9.98 -15.80
C ILE A 517 -21.79 -9.73 -15.58
N GLU A 518 -22.64 -10.40 -16.37
CA GLU A 518 -24.08 -10.31 -16.24
C GLU A 518 -24.66 -11.44 -15.38
N ASN A 519 -25.81 -11.21 -14.74
CA ASN A 519 -26.52 -12.23 -13.95
C ASN A 519 -26.76 -13.52 -14.76
N LYS A 520 -27.00 -13.37 -16.08
CA LYS A 520 -27.22 -14.50 -16.99
C LYS A 520 -26.05 -15.47 -17.01
N THR A 521 -24.82 -14.99 -16.85
CA THR A 521 -23.60 -15.79 -16.79
C THR A 521 -23.71 -16.85 -15.69
N CYS A 522 -24.03 -16.42 -14.46
CA CYS A 522 -24.18 -17.33 -13.32
C CYS A 522 -25.46 -18.17 -13.46
N ALA A 523 -26.52 -17.61 -14.04
CA ALA A 523 -27.81 -18.28 -14.22
C ALA A 523 -27.76 -19.47 -15.21
N THR A 524 -26.67 -19.64 -15.95
CA THR A 524 -26.44 -20.83 -16.78
C THR A 524 -26.35 -22.12 -15.95
N CYS A 525 -25.79 -22.02 -14.74
CA CYS A 525 -25.57 -23.14 -13.83
C CYS A 525 -26.45 -23.04 -12.58
N HIS A 526 -26.57 -21.85 -12.01
CA HIS A 526 -27.48 -21.54 -10.91
C HIS A 526 -28.88 -21.34 -11.47
N ALA A 527 -29.71 -22.37 -11.42
CA ALA A 527 -31.08 -22.39 -11.94
C ALA A 527 -31.94 -23.38 -11.15
N LYS A 528 -33.27 -23.26 -11.30
CA LYS A 528 -34.20 -24.25 -10.78
C LYS A 528 -33.80 -25.66 -11.27
N ASP A 529 -33.83 -26.63 -10.37
CA ASP A 529 -33.48 -28.04 -10.62
C ASP A 529 -32.02 -28.29 -11.09
N ARG A 530 -31.12 -27.30 -10.88
CA ARG A 530 -29.68 -27.41 -11.12
C ARG A 530 -28.90 -27.09 -9.84
N VAL A 531 -28.03 -26.08 -9.87
CA VAL A 531 -27.33 -25.58 -8.70
C VAL A 531 -28.23 -24.62 -7.94
N LYS A 532 -28.25 -24.76 -6.60
CA LYS A 532 -29.02 -23.93 -5.69
C LYS A 532 -28.75 -22.43 -5.88
N GLN A 533 -29.69 -21.58 -5.45
CA GLN A 533 -29.73 -20.15 -5.80
C GLN A 533 -30.05 -19.23 -4.61
N GLU A 534 -29.94 -19.72 -3.37
CA GLU A 534 -30.29 -18.93 -2.19
C GLU A 534 -29.33 -17.75 -2.00
N CYS A 535 -29.83 -16.65 -1.44
CA CYS A 535 -29.06 -15.41 -1.28
C CYS A 535 -27.77 -15.63 -0.50
N THR A 536 -27.84 -16.45 0.54
CA THR A 536 -26.71 -16.76 1.42
C THR A 536 -25.63 -17.60 0.73
N LEU A 537 -25.84 -18.16 -0.46
CA LEU A 537 -24.75 -18.83 -1.19
C LEU A 537 -23.66 -17.83 -1.58
N CYS A 538 -24.06 -16.69 -2.15
CA CYS A 538 -23.15 -15.68 -2.67
C CYS A 538 -22.94 -14.52 -1.70
N HIS A 539 -23.89 -14.28 -0.80
CA HIS A 539 -23.83 -13.19 0.16
C HIS A 539 -23.51 -13.66 1.57
N GLU A 540 -22.65 -12.89 2.22
CA GLU A 540 -22.39 -13.00 3.64
C GLU A 540 -22.98 -11.77 4.32
N TYR A 541 -23.77 -11.99 5.35
CA TYR A 541 -24.41 -10.92 6.13
C TYR A 541 -23.83 -10.96 7.55
N HIS A 542 -23.79 -9.80 8.22
CA HIS A 542 -23.00 -9.53 9.44
C HIS A 542 -21.49 -9.39 9.18
N ASN A 543 -21.08 -8.16 8.85
CA ASN A 543 -19.65 -7.84 8.65
C ASN A 543 -18.88 -7.93 9.98
N GLU A 544 -17.70 -8.57 9.96
CA GLU A 544 -16.76 -8.61 11.10
C GLU A 544 -17.46 -9.01 12.40
N HIS A 545 -18.38 -9.99 12.32
CA HIS A 545 -19.06 -10.47 13.50
C HIS A 545 -18.06 -11.13 14.46
N GLY A 546 -18.21 -10.87 15.74
CA GLY A 546 -17.28 -11.36 16.76
C GLY A 546 -17.87 -11.32 18.15
N PHE A 547 -17.01 -11.53 19.15
CA PHE A 547 -17.37 -11.49 20.56
C PHE A 547 -16.62 -10.38 21.30
N GLN A 548 -17.30 -9.73 22.24
CA GLN A 548 -16.72 -8.73 23.12
C GLN A 548 -15.58 -9.31 23.96
N LYS A 549 -14.45 -8.61 24.07
CA LYS A 549 -13.20 -9.07 24.74
C LYS A 549 -13.43 -9.54 26.19
N LYS A 550 -14.38 -8.93 26.92
CA LYS A 550 -14.73 -9.29 28.31
C LYS A 550 -15.32 -10.70 28.44
N MET A 551 -15.96 -11.24 27.41
CA MET A 551 -16.46 -12.62 27.38
C MET A 551 -15.33 -13.65 27.22
N VAL A 552 -14.30 -13.29 26.45
CA VAL A 552 -13.14 -14.15 26.19
C VAL A 552 -12.24 -14.27 27.43
N SER A 553 -12.05 -13.17 28.18
CA SER A 553 -11.26 -13.17 29.42
C SER A 553 -11.90 -14.00 30.53
N ALA A 554 -13.22 -13.93 30.71
CA ALA A 554 -13.94 -14.75 31.70
C ALA A 554 -13.86 -16.26 31.39
N THR A 555 -13.80 -16.62 30.11
CA THR A 555 -13.63 -18.01 29.66
C THR A 555 -12.20 -18.50 29.92
N ARG A 556 -11.19 -17.64 29.67
CA ARG A 556 -9.78 -17.95 29.91
C ARG A 556 -9.47 -18.10 31.40
N GLN A 557 -10.03 -17.22 32.23
CA GLN A 557 -9.93 -17.28 33.69
C GLN A 557 -10.52 -18.60 34.25
N LYS A 558 -11.68 -19.05 33.76
CA LYS A 558 -12.25 -20.36 34.12
C LYS A 558 -11.42 -21.56 33.64
N LEU A 559 -10.72 -21.42 32.52
CA LEU A 559 -9.81 -22.46 31.99
C LEU A 559 -8.51 -22.54 32.82
N ASP A 560 -8.00 -21.41 33.27
CA ASP A 560 -6.81 -21.32 34.13
C ASP A 560 -7.15 -21.79 35.56
N GLU A 561 -8.35 -21.49 36.08
CA GLU A 561 -8.86 -22.05 37.34
C GLU A 561 -9.04 -23.56 37.27
N ARG A 562 -9.54 -24.11 36.15
CA ARG A 562 -9.62 -25.57 35.96
C ARG A 562 -8.25 -26.24 35.87
N LYS A 563 -7.24 -25.58 35.30
CA LYS A 563 -5.85 -26.09 35.31
C LYS A 563 -5.21 -26.02 36.69
N ALA A 564 -5.61 -25.06 37.53
CA ALA A 564 -5.15 -24.95 38.92
C ALA A 564 -5.79 -25.99 39.86
N ILE A 565 -6.91 -26.61 39.49
CA ILE A 565 -7.58 -27.69 40.26
C ILE A 565 -7.04 -29.09 39.87
N VAL A 566 -6.31 -29.21 38.76
CA VAL A 566 -5.73 -30.47 38.25
C VAL A 566 -4.21 -30.56 38.53
N LYS A 567 -3.65 -29.58 39.23
CA LYS A 567 -2.33 -29.64 39.89
C LYS A 567 -2.54 -29.74 41.39
#